data_AF-A0AAD9JYC1-F1
#
_entry.id   AF-A0AAD9JYC1-F1
#
_cell.length_a   1.000
_cell.length_b   1.000
_cell.length_c   1.000
_cell.angle_alpha   90.00
_cell.angle_beta   90.00
_cell.angle_gamma   90.00
#
_symmetry.space_group_name_H-M   'P 1'
#
loop_
_entity.id
_entity.type
_entity.pdbx_description
1 polymer ?
#
loop_
_entity_poly.entity_id
_entity_poly.type
_entity_poly.pdbx_seq_one_letter_code
_entity_poly.pdbx_strand_id
1 'polypeptide(L)' 'MAKQKRRQLESRWRQSRLTIHRDLFKEQRRHVNQLIASAKSAHYTAQITEAACGIRQLYNVVNALLIKPEPGLSDCRSMD' A
#
# COMPACT_ATOMS: atom_id res chain seq x y z
N MET A 1 -10.89 -7.67 2.23
CA MET A 1 -11.43 -7.75 0.85
C MET A 1 -10.35 -7.60 -0.25
N ALA A 2 -9.85 -6.41 -0.59
CA ALA A 2 -8.99 -6.23 -1.78
C ALA A 2 -7.63 -6.95 -1.73
N LYS A 3 -6.92 -6.94 -0.58
CA LYS A 3 -5.67 -7.69 -0.37
C LYS A 3 -5.87 -9.21 -0.46
N GLN A 4 -7.02 -9.71 0.00
CA GLN A 4 -7.39 -11.12 -0.05
C GLN A 4 -7.66 -11.56 -1.48
N LYS A 5 -8.44 -10.77 -2.24
CA LYS A 5 -8.68 -11.00 -3.67
C LYS A 5 -7.37 -11.04 -4.47
N ARG A 6 -6.42 -10.15 -4.16
CA ARG A 6 -5.06 -10.18 -4.75
C ARG A 6 -4.37 -11.53 -4.52
N ARG A 7 -4.38 -12.04 -3.27
CA ARG A 7 -3.78 -13.34 -2.92
C ARG A 7 -4.46 -14.51 -3.65
N GLN A 8 -5.78 -14.49 -3.75
CA GLN A 8 -6.53 -15.53 -4.47
C GLN A 8 -6.20 -15.56 -5.96
N LEU A 9 -6.19 -14.39 -6.61
CA LEU A 9 -5.82 -14.28 -8.03
C LEU A 9 -4.36 -14.67 -8.29
N GLU A 10 -3.48 -14.33 -7.36
CA GLU A 10 -2.09 -14.76 -7.43
C GLU A 10 -1.94 -16.27 -7.34
N SER A 11 -2.63 -16.91 -6.38
CA SER A 11 -2.63 -18.37 -6.23
C SER A 11 -3.15 -19.05 -7.50
N ARG A 12 -4.28 -18.56 -8.04
CA ARG A 12 -4.86 -19.07 -9.29
C ARG A 12 -3.90 -18.93 -10.47
N TRP A 13 -3.21 -17.79 -10.59
CA TRP A 13 -2.20 -17.62 -11.64
C TRP A 13 -1.01 -18.57 -11.45
N ARG A 14 -0.51 -18.76 -10.22
CA ARG A 14 0.61 -19.68 -9.94
C ARG A 14 0.28 -21.13 -10.30
N GLN A 15 -0.96 -21.56 -10.04
CA GLN A 15 -1.42 -22.92 -10.36
C GLN A 15 -1.62 -23.14 -11.87
N SER A 16 -2.29 -22.20 -12.54
CA SER A 16 -2.70 -22.37 -13.94
C SER A 16 -1.68 -21.89 -14.98
N ARG A 17 -0.81 -20.94 -14.60
CA ARG A 17 0.15 -20.22 -15.46
C ARG A 17 -0.44 -19.52 -16.69
N LEU A 18 -1.76 -19.41 -16.80
CA LEU A 18 -2.44 -18.75 -17.92
C LEU A 18 -2.27 -17.21 -17.88
N THR A 19 -2.06 -16.61 -19.06
CA THR A 19 -1.90 -15.16 -19.23
C THR A 19 -3.08 -14.37 -18.70
N ILE A 20 -4.32 -14.84 -18.95
CA ILE A 20 -5.54 -14.18 -18.45
C ILE A 20 -5.53 -14.07 -16.92
N HIS A 21 -5.11 -15.12 -16.20
CA HIS A 21 -5.02 -15.07 -14.74
C HIS A 21 -3.90 -14.15 -14.25
N ARG A 22 -2.80 -14.05 -15.00
CA ARG A 22 -1.72 -13.09 -14.72
C ARG A 22 -2.23 -11.65 -14.81
N ASP A 23 -3.01 -11.34 -15.83
CA ASP A 23 -3.51 -9.99 -16.05
C ASP A 23 -4.54 -9.59 -14.99
N LEU A 24 -5.44 -10.50 -14.61
CA LEU A 24 -6.34 -10.32 -13.46
C LEU A 24 -5.56 -10.06 -12.16
N PHE A 25 -4.49 -10.82 -11.90
CA PHE A 25 -3.63 -10.58 -10.74
C PHE A 25 -2.96 -9.20 -10.80
N LYS A 26 -2.37 -8.81 -11.93
CA LYS A 26 -1.72 -7.51 -12.11
C LYS A 26 -2.68 -6.36 -11.89
N GLU A 27 -3.89 -6.46 -12.43
CA GLU A 27 -4.94 -5.47 -12.26
C GLU A 27 -5.34 -5.33 -10.79
N GLN A 28 -5.61 -6.45 -10.11
CA GLN A 28 -5.95 -6.41 -8.69
C GLN A 28 -4.78 -5.89 -7.83
N ARG A 29 -3.53 -6.20 -8.19
CA ARG A 29 -2.34 -5.67 -7.52
C ARG A 29 -2.25 -4.15 -7.68
N ARG A 30 -2.46 -3.63 -8.88
CA ARG A 30 -2.52 -2.18 -9.18
C ARG A 30 -3.62 -1.51 -8.34
N HIS A 31 -4.81 -2.09 -8.31
CA HIS A 31 -5.92 -1.57 -7.50
C HIS A 31 -5.59 -1.51 -6.00
N VAL A 32 -4.99 -2.57 -5.43
CA VAL A 32 -4.56 -2.56 -4.02
C VAL A 32 -3.52 -1.47 -3.76
N ASN A 33 -2.57 -1.27 -4.67
CA ASN A 33 -1.56 -0.22 -4.52
C ASN A 33 -2.19 1.18 -4.56
N GLN A 34 -3.17 1.41 -5.44
CA GLN A 34 -3.94 2.65 -5.49
C GLN A 34 -4.70 2.91 -4.20
N LEU A 35 -5.35 1.89 -3.62
CA LEU A 35 -6.03 2.02 -2.33
C LEU A 35 -5.06 2.36 -1.20
N ILE A 36 -3.88 1.73 -1.17
CA ILE A 36 -2.85 2.04 -0.16
C ILE A 36 -2.35 3.47 -0.33
N ALA A 37 -2.07 3.91 -1.55
CA ALA A 37 -1.63 5.27 -1.83
C ALA A 37 -2.70 6.28 -1.41
N SER A 38 -3.95 6.07 -1.82
CA SER A 38 -5.08 6.93 -1.45
C SER A 38 -5.28 7.00 0.07
N ALA A 39 -5.26 5.86 0.77
CA ALA A 39 -5.41 5.83 2.22
C ALA A 39 -4.27 6.56 2.94
N LYS A 40 -3.03 6.39 2.49
CA LYS A 40 -1.88 7.14 3.02
C LYS A 40 -2.05 8.64 2.79
N SER A 41 -2.35 9.05 1.56
CA SER A 41 -2.58 10.46 1.22
C SER A 41 -3.70 11.06 2.06
N ALA A 42 -4.82 10.37 2.20
CA ALA A 42 -5.96 10.83 3.01
C ALA A 42 -5.57 10.98 4.49
N HIS A 43 -4.87 9.99 5.06
CA HIS A 43 -4.43 10.02 6.44
C HIS A 43 -3.51 11.21 6.75
N TYR A 44 -2.50 11.45 5.92
CA TYR A 44 -1.60 12.58 6.12
C TYR A 44 -2.24 13.93 5.79
N THR A 45 -3.14 13.98 4.80
CA THR A 45 -3.91 15.20 4.50
C THR A 45 -4.79 15.58 5.69
N ALA A 46 -5.46 14.61 6.32
CA ALA A 46 -6.24 14.84 7.54
C ALA A 46 -5.35 15.38 8.67
N GLN A 47 -4.20 14.75 8.94
CA GLN A 47 -3.26 15.23 9.95
C GLN A 47 -2.75 16.65 9.68
N ILE A 48 -2.42 16.98 8.43
CA ILE A 48 -1.97 18.33 8.04
C ILE A 48 -3.10 19.35 8.26
N THR A 49 -4.34 18.97 7.93
CA THR A 49 -5.51 19.84 8.07
C THR A 49 -5.84 20.11 9.54
N GLU A 50 -5.75 19.08 10.39
CA GLU A 50 -5.93 19.18 11.84
C GLU A 50 -4.79 19.99 12.50
N ALA A 51 -3.56 19.79 12.05
CA ALA A 51 -2.37 20.51 12.53
C ALA A 51 -2.22 21.93 11.94
N ALA A 52 -3.15 22.41 11.10
CA ALA A 52 -3.01 23.67 10.38
C ALA A 52 -2.86 24.89 11.32
N CYS A 53 -3.37 24.80 12.55
CA CYS A 53 -3.23 25.85 13.56
C CYS A 53 -1.93 25.74 14.39
N GLY A 54 -1.11 24.69 14.22
CA GLY A 54 0.06 24.40 15.04
C GLY A 54 1.31 24.08 14.22
N ILE A 55 2.17 25.08 14.00
CA ILE A 55 3.44 24.95 13.25
C ILE A 55 4.28 23.75 13.72
N ARG A 56 4.40 23.53 15.04
CA ARG A 56 5.18 22.41 15.60
C ARG A 56 4.58 21.04 15.26
N GLN A 57 3.25 20.94 15.24
CA GLN A 57 2.55 19.70 14.86
C GLN A 57 2.72 19.44 13.37
N LEU A 58 2.65 20.47 12.53
CA LEU A 58 2.92 20.36 11.10
C LEU A 58 4.35 19.86 10.83
N TYR A 59 5.36 20.43 11.49
CA TYR A 59 6.75 19.96 11.38
C TYR A 59 6.91 18.50 11.80
N ASN A 60 6.21 18.05 12.85
CA ASN A 60 6.24 16.64 13.26
C ASN A 60 5.65 15.71 12.19
N VAL A 61 4.52 16.10 11.57
CA VAL A 61 3.90 15.34 10.48
C VAL A 61 4.82 15.27 9.26
N VAL A 62 5.47 16.37 8.90
CA VAL A 62 6.45 16.42 7.80
C VAL A 62 7.68 15.58 8.11
N ASN A 63 8.22 15.63 9.33
CA ASN A 63 9.35 14.79 9.73
C ASN A 63 9.01 13.30 9.69
N ALA A 64 7.79 12.91 10.10
CA ALA A 64 7.32 11.53 9.99
C ALA A 64 7.16 11.05 8.53
N LEU A 65 6.97 11.96 7.58
CA LEU A 65 6.93 11.65 6.14
C LEU A 65 8.31 11.54 5.50
N LEU A 66 9.27 12.38 5.93
CA LEU A 66 10.61 12.46 5.36
C LEU A 66 11.57 11.41 5.94
N ILE A 67 11.41 11.05 7.21
CA ILE A 67 12.16 9.98 7.84
C ILE A 67 11.50 8.67 7.41
N LYS A 68 12.06 8.03 6.39
CA LYS A 68 11.71 6.65 6.04
C LYS A 68 11.85 5.81 7.32
N PRO A 69 10.80 5.14 7.81
CA PRO A 69 11.04 3.98 8.65
C PRO A 69 11.88 3.02 7.79
N GLU A 70 12.99 2.55 8.35
CA GLU A 70 13.79 1.45 7.80
C GLU A 70 12.84 0.39 7.19
N PRO A 71 13.15 -0.19 6.02
CA PRO A 71 12.27 -1.13 5.34
C PRO A 71 12.13 -2.43 6.16
N GLY A 72 11.32 -2.37 7.22
CA GLY A 72 10.90 -3.48 8.07
C GLY A 72 9.50 -3.97 7.73
N LEU A 73 9.01 -3.74 6.50
CA LEU A 73 7.81 -4.41 6.02
C LEU A 73 8.17 -5.78 5.47
N SER A 74 8.13 -6.76 6.38
CA SER A 74 7.54 -8.10 6.19
C SER A 74 7.41 -8.52 4.71
N ASP A 75 8.49 -9.09 4.20
CA ASP A 75 8.46 -9.87 2.99
C ASP A 75 7.65 -11.14 3.27
N CYS A 76 6.36 -11.14 2.93
CA CYS A 76 5.60 -12.39 2.87
C CYS A 76 6.00 -13.15 1.60
N ARG A 77 7.27 -13.58 1.52
CA ARG A 77 7.78 -14.66 0.65
C ARG A 77 9.28 -14.85 0.82
N SER A 78 9.68 -15.77 1.69
CA SER A 78 10.82 -16.63 1.33
C SER A 78 10.44 -17.36 0.04
N MET A 79 11.23 -17.13 -1.00
CA MET A 79 11.26 -17.94 -2.20
C MET A 79 12.15 -19.14 -1.91
N ASP A 80 11.54 -20.32 -1.78
CA ASP A 80 12.07 -21.62 -2.17
C ASP A 80 10.87 -22.48 -2.59
#